data_AF-A0A6A8DED9-F1
#
_entry.id   AF-A0A6A8DED9-F1
#
_cell.length_a   1.000
_cell.length_b   1.000
_cell.length_c   1.000
_cell.angle_alpha   90.00
_cell.angle_beta   90.00
_cell.angle_gamma   90.00
#
_symmetry.space_group_name_H-M   'P 1'
#
loop_
_entity.id
_entity.type
_entity.pdbx_description
1 polymer ?
#
loop_
_entity_poly.entity_id
_entity_poly.type
_entity_poly.pdbx_seq_one_letter_code
_entity_poly.pdbx_strand_id
1 'polypeptide(L)'
;MKLTSKKIYPNYYLLLIFIIAFPFLVLPWWNIYYSTLTKLVYLTLFTIVLWSFLLLQWVKQRRLPQFPQSRAEKLLIIFFFVICLSTLFAQDIMVSFWGSLHKLHGFIAWFGYISLFLFSYRLIPVNKVIKIVRLMVFASFFVSIYGIIQHFYLDRLVAEPIERVFVRSWAFFDNSNHFGTYLVIMMLSAMTFYLMADNVKEFSVYWVIISTLYIAVLYTFTRGAWLAILGGMIVLTIFVVWKNRQAWKRWVLLLVSLVLLLILVNISEDNFLFYRLFSIGEDVNSVFLEEDGDMAGAGRWGIWATTVPLVKDYYLLGSGPSSFSIVFPYTEYWKEHGLDNSHNEFLEIAFSMGIPALLLYIAFLFTIIKQGFIAARQVNGDKQIFLYGLLATIIGYLIKTLFNISVIPVAPLFWVLLAMCYAFSLNIMNKRIE
;
A
#
# COMPACT_ATOMS: atom_id res chain seq x y z
N MET A 1 -27.45 -8.01 6.80
CA MET A 1 -28.56 -8.69 6.11
C MET A 1 -28.09 -9.10 4.71
N LYS A 2 -27.98 -10.40 4.44
CA LYS A 2 -27.53 -10.95 3.15
C LYS A 2 -28.42 -10.45 2.02
N LEU A 3 -27.82 -9.85 0.99
CA LEU A 3 -28.49 -9.49 -0.26
C LEU A 3 -28.76 -10.76 -1.10
N THR A 4 -29.65 -11.61 -0.62
CA THR A 4 -30.25 -12.69 -1.42
C THR A 4 -31.40 -12.12 -2.23
N SER A 5 -31.05 -11.46 -3.32
CA SER A 5 -31.92 -11.39 -4.49
C SER A 5 -31.00 -11.41 -5.69
N LYS A 6 -31.20 -12.37 -6.61
CA LYS A 6 -30.59 -12.39 -7.95
C LYS A 6 -30.56 -10.96 -8.49
N LYS A 7 -29.43 -10.26 -8.37
CA LYS A 7 -29.31 -8.86 -8.78
C LYS A 7 -27.99 -8.68 -9.49
N ILE A 8 -28.12 -8.12 -10.67
CA ILE A 8 -27.12 -7.83 -11.68
C ILE A 8 -26.17 -6.76 -11.11
N TYR A 9 -25.44 -7.03 -10.03
CA TYR A 9 -24.29 -6.24 -9.61
C TYR A 9 -23.16 -6.41 -10.64
N PRO A 10 -22.17 -5.50 -10.75
CA PRO A 10 -20.99 -5.83 -11.51
C PRO A 10 -20.47 -7.11 -10.88
N ASN A 11 -20.29 -8.14 -11.70
CA ASN A 11 -19.76 -9.38 -11.18
C ASN A 11 -18.41 -9.04 -10.54
N TYR A 12 -18.12 -9.56 -9.34
CA TYR A 12 -16.85 -9.31 -8.65
C TYR A 12 -15.64 -9.66 -9.52
N TYR A 13 -15.84 -10.40 -10.62
CA TYR A 13 -14.87 -10.58 -11.70
C TYR A 13 -14.32 -9.28 -12.29
N LEU A 14 -15.09 -8.19 -12.39
CA LEU A 14 -14.59 -6.91 -12.87
C LEU A 14 -13.53 -6.34 -11.91
N LEU A 15 -13.82 -6.38 -10.60
CA LEU A 15 -12.84 -6.04 -9.56
C LEU A 15 -11.65 -7.00 -9.55
N LEU A 16 -11.88 -8.30 -9.76
CA LEU A 16 -10.80 -9.28 -9.84
C LEU A 16 -9.86 -8.98 -11.02
N ILE A 17 -10.39 -8.66 -12.20
CA ILE A 17 -9.59 -8.29 -13.37
C ILE A 17 -8.76 -7.06 -13.05
N PHE A 18 -9.36 -6.01 -12.46
CA PHE A 18 -8.62 -4.83 -12.01
C PHE A 18 -7.49 -5.22 -11.06
N ILE A 19 -7.79 -5.92 -9.97
CA ILE A 19 -6.82 -6.28 -8.93
C ILE A 19 -5.63 -7.06 -9.50
N ILE A 20 -5.87 -8.00 -10.43
CA ILE A 20 -4.82 -8.85 -11.00
C ILE A 20 -4.04 -8.15 -12.10
N ALA A 21 -4.70 -7.34 -12.93
CA ALA A 21 -4.05 -6.63 -14.03
C ALA A 21 -3.25 -5.41 -13.54
N PHE A 22 -3.75 -4.70 -12.52
CA PHE A 22 -3.21 -3.43 -12.04
C PHE A 22 -1.68 -3.39 -11.84
N PRO A 23 -1.03 -4.37 -11.17
CA PRO A 23 0.41 -4.32 -10.97
C PRO A 23 1.22 -4.45 -12.28
N PHE A 24 0.66 -5.01 -13.35
CA PHE A 24 1.32 -5.18 -14.65
C PHE A 24 1.14 -3.99 -15.61
N LEU A 25 0.32 -3.00 -15.27
CA LEU A 25 0.00 -1.91 -16.18
C LEU A 25 1.13 -0.90 -16.27
N VAL A 26 1.85 -0.93 -17.38
CA VAL A 26 2.87 0.04 -17.77
C VAL A 26 2.70 0.34 -19.26
N LEU A 27 2.27 1.55 -19.62
CA LEU A 27 2.14 1.99 -21.02
C LEU A 27 2.55 3.46 -21.19
N PRO A 28 3.51 3.77 -22.08
CA PRO A 28 4.32 2.84 -22.84
C PRO A 28 5.37 2.11 -21.98
N TRP A 29 5.67 0.85 -22.30
CA TRP A 29 6.61 0.03 -21.51
C TRP A 29 8.06 0.55 -21.52
N TRP A 30 8.39 1.39 -22.49
CA TRP A 30 9.74 1.94 -22.67
C TRP A 30 9.99 3.25 -21.90
N ASN A 31 8.97 3.86 -21.29
CA ASN A 31 9.15 5.11 -20.54
C ASN A 31 8.59 4.99 -19.11
N ILE A 32 9.53 4.93 -18.16
CA ILE A 32 9.28 4.65 -16.74
C ILE A 32 8.43 5.76 -16.09
N TYR A 33 8.58 7.00 -16.54
CA TYR A 33 7.87 8.17 -16.02
C TYR A 33 6.35 8.11 -16.28
N TYR A 34 5.91 7.34 -17.27
CA TYR A 34 4.48 7.23 -17.61
C TYR A 34 3.73 6.15 -16.84
N SER A 35 4.40 5.25 -16.10
CA SER A 35 3.70 4.15 -15.42
C SER A 35 2.66 4.63 -14.39
N THR A 36 2.93 5.75 -13.71
CA THR A 36 1.98 6.39 -12.78
C THR A 36 0.79 7.00 -13.53
N LEU A 37 1.01 7.65 -14.68
CA LEU A 37 -0.07 8.16 -15.52
C LEU A 37 -0.94 7.02 -16.07
N THR A 38 -0.35 5.94 -16.59
CA THR A 38 -1.10 4.77 -17.07
C THR A 38 -2.00 4.22 -15.99
N LYS A 39 -1.45 4.03 -14.79
CA LYS A 39 -2.18 3.45 -13.66
C LYS A 39 -3.26 4.40 -13.15
N LEU A 40 -3.05 5.73 -13.20
CA LEU A 40 -4.09 6.70 -12.90
C LEU A 40 -5.22 6.64 -13.92
N VAL A 41 -4.92 6.69 -15.22
CA VAL A 41 -5.93 6.61 -16.28
C VAL A 41 -6.74 5.34 -16.14
N TYR A 42 -6.08 4.20 -15.88
CA TYR A 42 -6.78 2.94 -15.65
C TYR A 42 -7.65 2.97 -14.40
N LEU A 43 -7.14 3.50 -13.27
CA LEU A 43 -7.92 3.69 -12.05
C LEU A 43 -9.15 4.56 -12.31
N THR A 44 -8.98 5.71 -12.98
CA THR A 44 -10.05 6.65 -13.29
C THR A 44 -11.10 6.01 -14.20
N LEU A 45 -10.70 5.41 -15.33
CA LEU A 45 -11.63 4.71 -16.23
C LEU A 45 -12.38 3.60 -15.51
N PHE A 46 -11.68 2.81 -14.70
CA PHE A 46 -12.29 1.74 -13.93
C PHE A 46 -13.31 2.27 -12.92
N THR A 47 -12.98 3.34 -12.20
CA THR A 47 -13.90 3.97 -11.25
C THR A 47 -15.12 4.55 -11.96
N ILE A 48 -14.96 5.18 -13.12
CA ILE A 48 -16.08 5.63 -13.96
C ILE A 48 -16.98 4.46 -14.32
N VAL A 49 -16.43 3.33 -14.79
CA VAL A 49 -17.22 2.13 -15.12
C VAL A 49 -18.02 1.63 -13.91
N LEU A 50 -17.43 1.57 -12.71
CA LEU A 50 -18.12 1.15 -11.49
C LEU A 50 -19.28 2.09 -11.13
N TRP A 51 -19.05 3.39 -11.18
CA TRP A 51 -20.07 4.41 -10.87
C TRP A 51 -21.16 4.48 -11.94
N SER A 52 -20.81 4.42 -13.23
CA SER A 52 -21.78 4.35 -14.34
C SER A 52 -22.66 3.10 -14.22
N PHE A 53 -22.08 1.97 -13.82
CA PHE A 53 -22.87 0.76 -13.58
C PHE A 53 -23.86 0.95 -12.43
N LEU A 54 -23.43 1.55 -11.31
CA LEU A 54 -24.31 1.87 -10.19
C LEU A 54 -25.44 2.82 -10.61
N LEU A 55 -25.13 3.83 -11.42
CA LEU A 55 -26.11 4.77 -11.96
C LEU A 55 -27.14 4.06 -12.85
N LEU A 56 -26.68 3.20 -13.77
CA LEU A 56 -27.57 2.42 -14.65
C LEU A 56 -28.49 1.50 -13.85
N GLN A 57 -28.00 0.89 -12.78
CA GLN A 57 -28.85 0.10 -11.88
C GLN A 57 -29.91 0.96 -11.19
N TRP A 58 -29.52 2.12 -10.67
CA TRP A 58 -30.45 3.03 -10.00
C TRP A 58 -31.58 3.45 -10.93
N VAL A 59 -31.24 3.84 -12.17
CA VAL A 59 -32.22 4.20 -13.22
C VAL A 59 -33.14 3.03 -13.55
N LYS A 60 -32.60 1.82 -13.74
CA LYS A 60 -33.39 0.63 -14.11
C LYS A 60 -34.27 0.10 -12.98
N GLN A 61 -33.78 0.12 -11.74
CA GLN A 61 -34.46 -0.51 -10.60
C GLN A 61 -35.29 0.48 -9.77
N ARG A 62 -35.16 1.80 -10.00
CA ARG A 62 -35.78 2.89 -9.22
C ARG A 62 -35.61 2.74 -7.70
N ARG A 63 -34.57 2.03 -7.25
CA ARG A 63 -34.25 1.84 -5.84
C ARG A 63 -32.91 2.49 -5.58
N LEU A 64 -32.90 3.44 -4.64
CA LEU A 64 -31.67 4.04 -4.16
C LEU A 64 -30.77 2.93 -3.57
N PRO A 65 -29.44 2.97 -3.80
CA PRO A 65 -28.50 2.19 -3.03
C PRO A 65 -28.74 2.49 -1.54
N GLN A 66 -28.68 1.47 -0.68
CA GLN A 66 -28.74 1.72 0.76
C GLN A 66 -27.51 2.56 1.17
N PHE A 67 -27.81 3.77 1.65
CA PHE A 67 -26.89 4.78 2.20
C PHE A 67 -26.21 4.27 3.50
N PRO A 68 -25.08 4.87 3.93
CA PRO A 68 -24.02 4.17 4.65
C PRO A 68 -24.51 3.46 5.91
N GLN A 69 -24.27 2.14 5.96
CA GLN A 69 -24.71 1.30 7.08
C GLN A 69 -23.59 1.12 8.11
N SER A 70 -22.33 1.15 7.67
CA SER A 70 -21.19 0.88 8.54
C SER A 70 -20.49 2.15 9.02
N ARG A 71 -19.80 2.05 10.17
CA ARG A 71 -19.01 3.15 10.73
C ARG A 71 -17.88 3.58 9.79
N ALA A 72 -17.24 2.63 9.10
CA ALA A 72 -16.16 2.92 8.17
C ALA A 72 -16.64 3.73 6.95
N GLU A 73 -17.80 3.39 6.38
CA GLU A 73 -18.38 4.14 5.26
C GLU A 73 -18.75 5.58 5.66
N LYS A 74 -19.32 5.78 6.86
CA LYS A 74 -19.64 7.13 7.37
C LYS A 74 -18.37 7.98 7.50
N LEU A 75 -17.31 7.43 8.09
CA LEU A 75 -16.02 8.12 8.20
C LEU A 75 -15.43 8.47 6.83
N LEU A 76 -15.49 7.55 5.86
CA LEU A 76 -15.01 7.79 4.51
C LEU A 76 -15.79 8.87 3.76
N ILE A 77 -17.11 8.95 3.93
CA ILE A 77 -17.92 9.98 3.29
C ILE A 77 -17.55 11.36 3.84
N ILE A 78 -17.37 11.47 5.16
CA ILE A 78 -16.94 12.73 5.78
C ILE A 78 -15.51 13.07 5.33
N PHE A 79 -14.61 12.10 5.32
CA PHE A 79 -13.24 12.28 4.82
C PHE A 79 -13.22 12.76 3.37
N PHE A 80 -14.01 12.13 2.49
CA PHE A 80 -14.17 12.55 1.10
C PHE A 80 -14.68 13.99 0.99
N PHE A 81 -15.67 14.37 1.79
CA PHE A 81 -16.18 15.74 1.82
C PHE A 81 -15.09 16.74 2.23
N VAL A 82 -14.26 16.43 3.23
CA VAL A 82 -13.13 17.27 3.61
C VAL A 82 -12.10 17.39 2.48
N ILE A 83 -11.79 16.30 1.76
CA ILE A 83 -10.89 16.35 0.59
C ILE A 83 -11.49 17.23 -0.52
N CYS A 84 -12.80 17.14 -0.78
CA CYS A 84 -13.48 18.04 -1.73
C CYS A 84 -13.28 19.50 -1.34
N LEU A 85 -13.55 19.85 -0.07
CA LEU A 85 -13.35 21.23 0.42
C LEU A 85 -11.89 21.65 0.31
N SER A 86 -10.96 20.81 0.75
CA SER A 86 -9.51 21.05 0.61
C SER A 86 -9.10 21.35 -0.83
N THR A 87 -9.65 20.62 -1.79
CA THR A 87 -9.38 20.83 -3.22
C THR A 87 -9.96 22.15 -3.74
N LEU A 88 -11.18 22.50 -3.32
CA LEU A 88 -11.86 23.73 -3.74
C LEU A 88 -11.23 25.01 -3.19
N PHE A 89 -10.66 24.93 -1.99
CA PHE A 89 -9.97 26.04 -1.32
C PHE A 89 -8.44 25.92 -1.39
N ALA A 90 -7.93 25.12 -2.32
CA ALA A 90 -6.50 24.90 -2.48
C ALA A 90 -5.76 26.14 -2.99
N GLN A 91 -4.45 26.21 -2.68
CA GLN A 91 -3.55 27.22 -3.23
C GLN A 91 -3.46 27.15 -4.77
N ASP A 92 -3.50 25.93 -5.30
CA ASP A 92 -3.66 25.67 -6.74
C ASP A 92 -4.69 24.55 -6.92
N ILE A 93 -5.85 24.93 -7.46
CA ILE A 93 -6.97 24.03 -7.68
C ILE A 93 -6.65 22.98 -8.75
N MET A 94 -5.88 23.34 -9.79
CA MET A 94 -5.58 22.41 -10.89
C MET A 94 -4.60 21.34 -10.45
N VAL A 95 -3.54 21.73 -9.75
CA VAL A 95 -2.60 20.78 -9.13
C VAL A 95 -3.31 19.95 -8.08
N SER A 96 -4.23 20.53 -7.32
CA SER A 96 -4.99 19.78 -6.31
C SER A 96 -5.97 18.79 -6.89
N PHE A 97 -6.56 19.10 -8.04
CA PHE A 97 -7.51 18.22 -8.70
C PHE A 97 -6.83 17.06 -9.41
N TRP A 98 -5.81 17.34 -10.23
CA TRP A 98 -5.11 16.35 -11.07
C TRP A 98 -3.89 15.71 -10.40
N GLY A 99 -3.25 16.42 -9.48
CA GLY A 99 -1.96 16.10 -8.89
C GLY A 99 -0.79 16.74 -9.63
N SER A 100 0.39 16.74 -9.00
CA SER A 100 1.62 17.29 -9.60
C SER A 100 2.09 16.47 -10.80
N LEU A 101 2.87 17.09 -11.69
CA LEU A 101 3.27 16.59 -13.02
C LEU A 101 3.85 15.16 -13.04
N HIS A 102 4.43 14.69 -11.92
CA HIS A 102 5.08 13.38 -11.81
C HIS A 102 4.39 12.38 -10.87
N LYS A 103 3.53 12.84 -9.96
CA LYS A 103 2.87 11.97 -8.97
C LYS A 103 1.39 11.80 -9.20
N LEU A 104 0.74 12.81 -9.77
CA LEU A 104 -0.69 12.82 -10.14
C LEU A 104 -1.64 12.43 -8.99
N HIS A 105 -1.20 12.61 -7.75
CA HIS A 105 -1.90 12.17 -6.54
C HIS A 105 -2.91 13.22 -6.03
N GLY A 106 -3.65 13.84 -6.94
CA GLY A 106 -4.68 14.83 -6.63
C GLY A 106 -6.01 14.22 -6.19
N PHE A 107 -7.06 15.04 -6.18
CA PHE A 107 -8.44 14.65 -5.87
C PHE A 107 -8.90 13.39 -6.61
N ILE A 108 -8.60 13.27 -7.91
CA ILE A 108 -9.01 12.11 -8.73
C ILE A 108 -8.45 10.80 -8.19
N ALA A 109 -7.20 10.78 -7.73
CA ALA A 109 -6.59 9.58 -7.16
C ALA A 109 -7.28 9.18 -5.85
N TRP A 110 -7.52 10.13 -4.94
CA TRP A 110 -8.24 9.91 -3.68
C TRP A 110 -9.68 9.43 -3.91
N PHE A 111 -10.40 10.04 -4.85
CA PHE A 111 -11.73 9.58 -5.25
C PHE A 111 -11.68 8.13 -5.74
N GLY A 112 -10.66 7.78 -6.53
CA GLY A 112 -10.45 6.41 -7.01
C GLY A 112 -10.22 5.42 -5.86
N TYR A 113 -9.38 5.77 -4.87
CA TYR A 113 -9.10 4.91 -3.71
C TYR A 113 -10.34 4.67 -2.85
N ILE A 114 -11.08 5.73 -2.54
CA ILE A 114 -12.32 5.66 -1.74
C ILE A 114 -13.37 4.82 -2.49
N SER A 115 -13.51 5.04 -3.80
CA SER A 115 -14.40 4.25 -4.66
C SER A 115 -14.03 2.77 -4.61
N LEU A 116 -12.75 2.43 -4.78
CA LEU A 116 -12.29 1.04 -4.73
C LEU A 116 -12.59 0.36 -3.41
N PHE A 117 -12.42 1.06 -2.28
CA PHE A 117 -12.82 0.50 -0.98
C PHE A 117 -14.33 0.25 -0.94
N LEU A 118 -15.15 1.24 -1.29
CA LEU A 118 -16.62 1.13 -1.22
C LEU A 118 -17.15 -0.02 -2.10
N PHE A 119 -16.68 -0.10 -3.35
CA PHE A 119 -17.10 -1.15 -4.27
C PHE A 119 -16.54 -2.52 -3.86
N SER A 120 -15.29 -2.61 -3.42
CA SER A 120 -14.71 -3.88 -2.97
C SER A 120 -15.44 -4.41 -1.73
N TYR A 121 -15.76 -3.54 -0.78
CA TYR A 121 -16.48 -3.88 0.44
C TYR A 121 -17.88 -4.45 0.13
N ARG A 122 -18.56 -3.91 -0.88
CA ARG A 122 -19.94 -4.28 -1.23
C ARG A 122 -20.05 -5.44 -2.23
N LEU A 123 -19.11 -5.53 -3.17
CA LEU A 123 -19.24 -6.42 -4.33
C LEU A 123 -18.43 -7.71 -4.17
N ILE A 124 -17.33 -7.71 -3.41
CA ILE A 124 -16.51 -8.92 -3.24
C ILE A 124 -17.20 -9.86 -2.24
N PRO A 125 -17.60 -11.08 -2.66
CA PRO A 125 -18.19 -12.03 -1.73
C PRO A 125 -17.17 -12.47 -0.69
N VAL A 126 -17.55 -12.48 0.59
CA VAL A 126 -16.65 -12.82 1.70
C VAL A 126 -16.01 -14.21 1.55
N ASN A 127 -16.73 -15.17 0.97
CA ASN A 127 -16.21 -16.52 0.69
C ASN A 127 -15.18 -16.57 -0.46
N LYS A 128 -15.00 -15.48 -1.22
CA LYS A 128 -14.00 -15.38 -2.30
C LYS A 128 -12.74 -14.62 -1.88
N VAL A 129 -12.76 -13.87 -0.77
CA VAL A 129 -11.66 -13.01 -0.31
C VAL A 129 -10.33 -13.76 -0.25
N ILE A 130 -10.27 -14.92 0.42
CA ILE A 130 -9.06 -15.76 0.52
C ILE A 130 -8.50 -16.11 -0.87
N LYS A 131 -9.38 -16.50 -1.80
CA LYS A 131 -8.99 -16.85 -3.18
C LYS A 131 -8.41 -15.64 -3.92
N ILE A 132 -8.99 -14.45 -3.74
CA ILE A 132 -8.54 -13.24 -4.42
C ILE A 132 -7.15 -12.84 -3.92
N VAL A 133 -6.94 -12.81 -2.60
CA VAL A 133 -5.62 -12.49 -2.02
C VAL A 133 -4.57 -13.51 -2.43
N ARG A 134 -4.94 -14.79 -2.55
CA ARG A 134 -4.06 -15.85 -3.10
C ARG A 134 -3.65 -15.57 -4.55
N LEU A 135 -4.59 -15.15 -5.40
CA LEU A 135 -4.31 -14.77 -6.78
C LEU A 135 -3.43 -13.51 -6.86
N MET A 136 -3.61 -12.54 -5.97
CA MET A 136 -2.72 -11.37 -5.87
C MET A 136 -1.29 -11.80 -5.56
N VAL A 137 -1.10 -12.66 -4.56
CA VAL A 137 0.22 -13.21 -4.20
C VAL A 137 0.85 -13.97 -5.38
N PHE A 138 0.07 -14.79 -6.08
CA PHE A 138 0.56 -15.53 -7.25
C PHE A 138 0.92 -14.60 -8.42
N ALA A 139 0.14 -13.56 -8.71
CA ALA A 139 0.49 -12.55 -9.70
C ALA A 139 1.80 -11.83 -9.33
N SER A 140 2.00 -11.56 -8.04
CA SER A 140 3.18 -10.86 -7.51
C SER A 140 4.47 -11.65 -7.67
N PHE A 141 4.39 -12.98 -7.76
CA PHE A 141 5.53 -13.83 -8.09
C PHE A 141 6.13 -13.45 -9.45
N PHE A 142 5.29 -13.29 -10.48
CA PHE A 142 5.75 -12.90 -11.82
C PHE A 142 6.26 -11.45 -11.87
N VAL A 143 5.59 -10.53 -11.15
CA VAL A 143 6.07 -9.15 -10.99
C VAL A 143 7.47 -9.11 -10.36
N SER A 144 7.72 -9.99 -9.38
CA SER A 144 9.01 -10.07 -8.70
C SER A 144 10.09 -10.73 -9.54
N ILE A 145 9.76 -11.77 -10.31
CA ILE A 145 10.68 -12.33 -11.32
C ILE A 145 11.12 -11.23 -12.28
N TYR A 146 10.18 -10.44 -12.80
CA TYR A 146 10.51 -9.33 -13.69
C TYR A 146 11.41 -8.29 -13.00
N GLY A 147 11.12 -7.94 -11.74
CA GLY A 147 11.97 -7.04 -10.95
C GLY A 147 13.40 -7.57 -10.71
N ILE A 148 13.57 -8.88 -10.54
CA ILE A 148 14.88 -9.52 -10.40
C ILE A 148 15.63 -9.52 -11.73
N ILE A 149 14.96 -9.89 -12.83
CA ILE A 149 15.56 -9.82 -14.18
C ILE A 149 15.98 -8.39 -14.50
N GLN A 150 15.15 -7.40 -14.11
CA GLN A 150 15.45 -5.99 -14.29
C GLN A 150 16.75 -5.57 -13.61
N HIS A 151 17.09 -6.12 -12.45
CA HIS A 151 18.35 -5.81 -11.76
C HIS A 151 19.59 -6.15 -12.61
N PHE A 152 19.58 -7.30 -13.28
CA PHE A 152 20.73 -7.80 -14.03
C PHE A 152 20.79 -7.36 -15.50
N TYR A 153 19.65 -6.98 -16.08
CA TYR A 153 19.53 -6.66 -17.50
C TYR A 153 18.95 -5.28 -17.77
N LEU A 154 19.12 -4.35 -16.81
CA LEU A 154 18.49 -3.03 -16.87
C LEU A 154 18.78 -2.31 -18.18
N ASP A 155 20.06 -2.28 -18.58
CA ASP A 155 20.56 -1.59 -19.78
C ASP A 155 19.96 -2.12 -21.08
N ARG A 156 19.42 -3.35 -21.07
CA ARG A 156 18.76 -3.97 -22.23
C ARG A 156 17.25 -3.82 -22.21
N LEU A 157 16.67 -3.57 -21.04
CA LEU A 157 15.22 -3.51 -20.84
C LEU A 157 14.68 -2.08 -20.90
N VAL A 158 15.54 -1.07 -20.71
CA VAL A 158 15.18 0.34 -20.71
C VAL A 158 15.88 1.05 -21.86
N ALA A 159 15.13 1.84 -22.63
CA ALA A 159 15.63 2.55 -23.81
C ALA A 159 16.43 3.81 -23.47
N GLU A 160 16.25 4.38 -22.27
CA GLU A 160 16.96 5.57 -21.81
C GLU A 160 18.19 5.18 -20.98
N PRO A 161 19.37 5.78 -21.24
CA PRO A 161 20.53 5.61 -20.39
C PRO A 161 20.20 6.20 -19.01
N ILE A 162 20.11 5.33 -18.01
CA ILE A 162 19.85 5.76 -16.65
C ILE A 162 21.19 6.17 -16.06
N GLU A 163 21.44 7.48 -16.00
CA GLU A 163 22.53 8.06 -15.21
C GLU A 163 22.22 7.92 -13.71
N ARG A 164 22.24 6.68 -13.20
CA ARG A 164 22.21 6.43 -11.75
C ARG A 164 23.45 5.65 -11.38
N VAL A 165 24.12 6.14 -10.33
CA VAL A 165 25.29 5.51 -9.71
C VAL A 165 25.02 4.05 -9.27
N PHE A 166 23.74 3.66 -9.10
CA PHE A 166 23.34 2.30 -8.72
C PHE A 166 22.05 1.82 -9.41
N VAL A 167 22.02 0.54 -9.76
CA VAL A 167 20.84 -0.16 -10.29
C VAL A 167 19.93 -0.58 -9.13
N ARG A 168 18.71 -0.04 -9.08
CA ARG A 168 17.66 -0.48 -8.16
C ARG A 168 16.54 -1.09 -8.98
N SER A 169 15.92 -2.16 -8.51
CA SER A 169 14.71 -2.68 -9.17
C SER A 169 13.47 -1.86 -8.85
N TRP A 170 12.65 -1.60 -9.86
CA TRP A 170 11.30 -1.03 -9.74
C TRP A 170 10.22 -1.85 -10.46
N ALA A 171 10.58 -2.93 -11.16
CA ALA A 171 9.67 -3.77 -11.93
C ALA A 171 8.70 -2.95 -12.79
N PHE A 172 7.40 -3.19 -12.65
CA PHE A 172 6.32 -2.48 -13.34
C PHE A 172 5.86 -1.20 -12.61
N PHE A 173 6.73 -0.58 -11.83
CA PHE A 173 6.49 0.64 -11.07
C PHE A 173 7.46 1.73 -11.55
N ASP A 174 7.16 2.99 -11.29
CA ASP A 174 7.99 4.17 -11.61
C ASP A 174 9.16 4.37 -10.64
N ASN A 175 9.14 3.71 -9.48
CA ASN A 175 10.13 3.93 -8.42
C ASN A 175 10.35 2.68 -7.56
N SER A 176 11.62 2.42 -7.21
CA SER A 176 12.02 1.36 -6.27
C SER A 176 11.27 1.41 -4.93
N ASN A 177 10.98 2.61 -4.40
CA ASN A 177 10.19 2.79 -3.19
C ASN A 177 8.74 2.33 -3.36
N HIS A 178 8.15 2.53 -4.54
CA HIS A 178 6.78 2.10 -4.82
C HIS A 178 6.74 0.58 -4.99
N PHE A 179 7.70 0.01 -5.71
CA PHE A 179 7.83 -1.44 -5.82
C PHE A 179 8.08 -2.10 -4.46
N GLY A 180 8.96 -1.52 -3.64
CA GLY A 180 9.18 -1.95 -2.26
C GLY A 180 7.91 -1.94 -1.41
N THR A 181 7.09 -0.89 -1.49
CA THR A 181 5.78 -0.84 -0.81
C THR A 181 4.84 -1.94 -1.30
N TYR A 182 4.78 -2.22 -2.60
CA TYR A 182 4.00 -3.32 -3.14
C TYR A 182 4.47 -4.67 -2.60
N LEU A 183 5.78 -4.92 -2.58
CA LEU A 183 6.36 -6.16 -2.10
C LEU A 183 6.09 -6.40 -0.60
N VAL A 184 6.07 -5.34 0.24
CA VAL A 184 5.65 -5.43 1.65
C VAL A 184 4.27 -6.09 1.76
N ILE A 185 3.30 -5.59 0.98
CA ILE A 185 1.93 -6.10 1.00
C ILE A 185 1.90 -7.59 0.61
N MET A 186 2.58 -7.91 -0.49
CA MET A 186 2.49 -9.24 -1.11
C MET A 186 3.28 -10.28 -0.32
N MET A 187 4.41 -9.91 0.25
CA MET A 187 5.24 -10.80 1.07
C MET A 187 4.55 -11.16 2.39
N LEU A 188 3.96 -10.19 3.10
CA LEU A 188 3.20 -10.46 4.33
C LEU A 188 1.94 -11.30 4.06
N SER A 189 1.28 -11.06 2.92
CA SER A 189 0.16 -11.88 2.47
C SER A 189 0.60 -13.30 2.10
N ALA A 190 1.77 -13.47 1.47
CA ALA A 190 2.34 -14.79 1.15
C ALA A 190 2.74 -15.57 2.41
N MET A 191 3.34 -14.89 3.40
CA MET A 191 3.66 -15.48 4.72
C MET A 191 2.43 -16.02 5.43
N THR A 192 1.29 -15.33 5.28
CA THR A 192 0.01 -15.78 5.83
C THR A 192 -0.38 -17.15 5.24
N PHE A 193 -0.30 -17.30 3.91
CA PHE A 193 -0.63 -18.57 3.27
C PHE A 193 0.41 -19.67 3.51
N TYR A 194 1.68 -19.31 3.66
CA TYR A 194 2.72 -20.24 4.10
C TYR A 194 2.41 -20.85 5.48
N LEU A 195 1.92 -20.03 6.42
CA LEU A 195 1.49 -20.50 7.74
C LEU A 195 0.21 -21.34 7.70
N MET A 196 -0.70 -21.06 6.75
CA MET A 196 -1.94 -21.81 6.52
C MET A 196 -1.76 -23.08 5.68
N ALA A 197 -0.57 -23.35 5.14
CA ALA A 197 -0.40 -24.46 4.20
C ALA A 197 -0.73 -25.83 4.82
N ASP A 198 -1.61 -26.59 4.17
CA ASP A 198 -2.09 -27.88 4.68
C ASP A 198 -1.18 -29.06 4.30
N ASN A 199 -0.42 -28.92 3.22
CA ASN A 199 0.41 -29.99 2.68
C ASN A 199 1.77 -29.44 2.21
N VAL A 200 2.72 -30.36 1.99
CA VAL A 200 4.11 -30.04 1.60
C VAL A 200 4.16 -29.29 0.27
N LYS A 201 3.24 -29.58 -0.67
CA LYS A 201 3.19 -28.90 -1.97
C LYS A 201 2.82 -27.43 -1.81
N GLU A 202 1.73 -27.12 -1.12
CA GLU A 202 1.33 -25.73 -0.86
C GLU A 202 2.39 -24.98 -0.05
N PHE A 203 2.95 -25.64 0.96
CA PHE A 203 4.06 -25.12 1.76
C PHE A 203 5.24 -24.71 0.88
N SER A 204 5.68 -25.61 -0.02
CA SER A 204 6.81 -25.37 -0.91
C SER A 204 6.52 -24.25 -1.92
N VAL A 205 5.30 -24.17 -2.44
CA VAL A 205 4.88 -23.11 -3.36
C VAL A 205 4.99 -21.74 -2.69
N TYR A 206 4.43 -21.56 -1.49
CA TYR A 206 4.53 -20.26 -0.81
C TYR A 206 5.95 -19.96 -0.32
N TRP A 207 6.74 -20.97 0.03
CA TRP A 207 8.16 -20.77 0.36
C TRP A 207 8.95 -20.22 -0.83
N VAL A 208 8.76 -20.78 -2.03
CA VAL A 208 9.36 -20.27 -3.27
C VAL A 208 8.87 -18.85 -3.57
N ILE A 209 7.56 -18.60 -3.49
CA ILE A 209 7.01 -17.27 -3.72
C ILE A 209 7.63 -16.25 -2.76
N ILE A 210 7.65 -16.53 -1.45
CA ILE A 210 8.24 -15.62 -0.46
C ILE A 210 9.72 -15.39 -0.75
N SER A 211 10.47 -16.43 -1.11
CA SER A 211 11.89 -16.30 -1.45
C SER A 211 12.10 -15.38 -2.66
N THR A 212 11.30 -15.53 -3.72
CA THR A 212 11.36 -14.64 -4.89
C THR A 212 10.93 -13.21 -4.57
N LEU A 213 9.85 -13.03 -3.81
CA LEU A 213 9.43 -11.70 -3.35
C LEU A 213 10.53 -11.04 -2.52
N TYR A 214 11.19 -11.79 -1.64
CA TYR A 214 12.23 -11.28 -0.76
C TYR A 214 13.50 -10.88 -1.51
N ILE A 215 13.96 -11.68 -2.48
CA ILE A 215 15.08 -11.30 -3.34
C ILE A 215 14.76 -9.98 -4.08
N ALA A 216 13.53 -9.84 -4.61
CA ALA A 216 13.10 -8.59 -5.23
C ALA A 216 13.09 -7.41 -4.22
N VAL A 217 12.69 -7.63 -2.96
CA VAL A 217 12.76 -6.62 -1.89
C VAL A 217 14.20 -6.15 -1.66
N LEU A 218 15.17 -7.07 -1.66
CA LEU A 218 16.58 -6.73 -1.47
C LEU A 218 17.08 -5.85 -2.62
N TYR A 219 16.79 -6.20 -3.88
CA TYR A 219 17.19 -5.40 -5.05
C TYR A 219 16.47 -4.05 -5.20
N THR A 220 15.39 -3.80 -4.44
CA THR A 220 14.86 -2.43 -4.36
C THR A 220 15.81 -1.49 -3.59
N PHE A 221 16.66 -2.03 -2.71
CA PHE A 221 17.48 -1.28 -1.75
C PHE A 221 16.68 -0.28 -0.90
N THR A 222 15.41 -0.58 -0.62
CA THR A 222 14.51 0.32 0.13
C THR A 222 14.45 -0.05 1.62
N ARG A 223 15.24 0.64 2.44
CA ARG A 223 15.33 0.44 3.90
C ARG A 223 13.95 0.43 4.59
N GLY A 224 13.06 1.34 4.19
CA GLY A 224 11.70 1.41 4.72
C GLY A 224 10.83 0.17 4.40
N ALA A 225 11.09 -0.57 3.32
CA ALA A 225 10.39 -1.83 3.04
C ALA A 225 10.85 -2.95 3.99
N TRP A 226 12.14 -3.00 4.33
CA TRP A 226 12.68 -3.97 5.28
C TRP A 226 12.08 -3.78 6.68
N LEU A 227 12.03 -2.53 7.15
CA LEU A 227 11.41 -2.18 8.44
C LEU A 227 9.90 -2.51 8.46
N ALA A 228 9.20 -2.24 7.36
CA ALA A 228 7.77 -2.55 7.21
C ALA A 228 7.48 -4.06 7.23
N ILE A 229 8.29 -4.87 6.53
CA ILE A 229 8.18 -6.34 6.57
C ILE A 229 8.47 -6.84 7.97
N LEU A 230 9.49 -6.34 8.65
CA LEU A 230 9.80 -6.70 10.04
C LEU A 230 8.62 -6.39 10.97
N GLY A 231 8.01 -5.21 10.86
CA GLY A 231 6.82 -4.85 11.65
C GLY A 231 5.63 -5.80 11.41
N GLY A 232 5.35 -6.17 10.16
CA GLY A 232 4.33 -7.17 9.84
C GLY A 232 4.68 -8.58 10.35
N MET A 233 5.95 -8.98 10.29
CA MET A 233 6.43 -10.24 10.83
C MET A 233 6.30 -10.30 12.36
N ILE A 234 6.51 -9.18 13.07
CA ILE A 234 6.27 -9.08 14.52
C ILE A 234 4.78 -9.34 14.82
N VAL A 235 3.86 -8.74 14.05
CA VAL A 235 2.41 -8.97 14.20
C VAL A 235 2.07 -10.44 13.99
N LEU A 236 2.56 -11.07 12.91
CA LEU A 236 2.37 -12.51 12.66
C LEU A 236 2.96 -13.37 13.78
N THR A 237 4.14 -13.02 14.28
CA THR A 237 4.81 -13.76 15.36
C THR A 237 3.96 -13.72 16.63
N ILE A 238 3.54 -12.53 17.07
CA ILE A 238 2.78 -12.35 18.32
C ILE A 238 1.41 -13.01 18.25
N PHE A 239 0.67 -12.83 17.14
CA PHE A 239 -0.74 -13.24 17.08
C PHE A 239 -0.98 -14.62 16.48
N VAL A 240 -0.06 -15.13 15.65
CA VAL A 240 -0.19 -16.45 15.00
C VAL A 240 0.84 -17.43 15.55
N VAL A 241 2.13 -17.14 15.42
CA VAL A 241 3.20 -18.12 15.65
C VAL A 241 3.36 -18.45 17.14
N TRP A 242 3.40 -17.43 17.99
CA TRP A 242 3.60 -17.57 19.44
C TRP A 242 2.55 -18.48 20.07
N LYS A 243 1.32 -18.42 19.55
CA LYS A 243 0.17 -19.19 20.04
C LYS A 243 0.06 -20.59 19.43
N ASN A 244 0.84 -20.90 18.39
CA ASN A 244 0.78 -22.17 17.67
C ASN A 244 2.17 -22.84 17.60
N ARG A 245 2.39 -23.84 18.46
CA ARG A 245 3.67 -24.59 18.54
C ARG A 245 4.11 -25.19 17.19
N GLN A 246 3.17 -25.62 16.35
CA GLN A 246 3.50 -26.18 15.04
C GLN A 246 3.96 -25.11 14.05
N ALA A 247 3.44 -23.88 14.17
CA ALA A 247 3.84 -22.76 13.33
C ALA A 247 5.31 -22.36 13.55
N TRP A 248 5.88 -22.54 14.76
CA TRP A 248 7.28 -22.22 15.05
C TRP A 248 8.28 -22.94 14.16
N LYS A 249 8.08 -24.23 13.87
CA LYS A 249 8.98 -24.98 12.99
C LYS A 249 9.04 -24.36 11.59
N ARG A 250 7.88 -24.03 11.04
CA ARG A 250 7.75 -23.36 9.74
C ARG A 250 8.33 -21.94 9.80
N TRP A 251 8.05 -21.21 10.87
CA TRP A 251 8.53 -19.85 11.05
C TRP A 251 10.06 -19.76 11.14
N VAL A 252 10.70 -20.63 11.93
CA VAL A 252 12.16 -20.70 12.03
C VAL A 252 12.79 -21.07 10.68
N LEU A 253 12.24 -22.06 9.97
CA LEU A 253 12.71 -22.42 8.64
C LEU A 253 12.62 -21.24 7.66
N LEU A 254 11.52 -20.48 7.69
CA LEU A 254 11.37 -19.28 6.88
C LEU A 254 12.43 -18.23 7.27
N LEU A 255 12.60 -17.92 8.55
CA LEU A 255 13.59 -16.94 9.03
C LEU A 255 15.01 -17.31 8.61
N VAL A 256 15.41 -18.57 8.78
CA VAL A 256 16.72 -19.06 8.31
C VAL A 256 16.86 -18.89 6.81
N SER A 257 15.81 -19.21 6.03
CA SER A 257 15.82 -19.02 4.58
C SER A 257 16.02 -17.55 4.19
N LEU A 258 15.31 -16.62 4.85
CA LEU A 258 15.45 -15.19 4.59
C LEU A 258 16.85 -14.68 4.95
N VAL A 259 17.42 -15.11 6.09
CA VAL A 259 18.79 -14.72 6.48
C VAL A 259 19.82 -15.26 5.48
N LEU A 260 19.68 -16.51 5.02
CA LEU A 260 20.57 -17.08 4.01
C LEU A 260 20.47 -16.31 2.69
N LEU A 261 19.26 -15.98 2.23
CA LEU A 261 19.06 -15.16 1.02
C LEU A 261 19.67 -13.76 1.17
N LEU A 262 19.52 -13.12 2.34
CA LEU A 262 20.15 -11.83 2.62
C LEU A 262 21.67 -11.92 2.49
N ILE A 263 22.29 -12.94 3.09
CA ILE A 263 23.75 -13.14 3.02
C ILE A 263 24.18 -13.37 1.57
N LEU A 264 23.49 -14.26 0.84
CA LEU A 264 23.81 -14.58 -0.55
C LEU A 264 23.73 -13.35 -1.47
N VAL A 265 22.65 -12.58 -1.38
CA VAL A 265 22.50 -11.35 -2.19
C VAL A 265 23.48 -10.27 -1.71
N ASN A 266 23.77 -10.18 -0.42
CA ASN A 266 24.75 -9.20 0.07
C ASN A 266 26.16 -9.49 -0.45
N ILE A 267 26.54 -10.77 -0.56
CA ILE A 267 27.81 -11.17 -1.19
C ILE A 267 27.82 -10.83 -2.68
N SER A 268 26.70 -11.00 -3.40
CA SER A 268 26.64 -10.64 -4.84
C SER A 268 26.63 -9.14 -5.09
N GLU A 269 26.28 -8.33 -4.10
CA GLU A 269 26.20 -6.86 -4.17
C GLU A 269 27.35 -6.19 -3.39
N ASP A 270 28.52 -6.83 -3.29
CA ASP A 270 29.73 -6.28 -2.67
C ASP A 270 29.51 -5.66 -1.27
N ASN A 271 28.72 -6.35 -0.44
CA ASN A 271 28.33 -5.93 0.92
C ASN A 271 27.46 -4.65 1.02
N PHE A 272 26.92 -4.16 -0.10
CA PHE A 272 26.11 -2.95 -0.11
C PHE A 272 24.84 -3.05 0.76
N LEU A 273 24.21 -4.22 0.84
CA LEU A 273 23.02 -4.41 1.68
C LEU A 273 23.33 -4.20 3.16
N PHE A 274 24.45 -4.71 3.65
CA PHE A 274 24.89 -4.51 5.03
C PHE A 274 25.26 -3.05 5.30
N TYR A 275 25.97 -2.38 4.38
CA TYR A 275 26.20 -0.94 4.47
C TYR A 275 24.87 -0.16 4.63
N ARG A 276 23.88 -0.48 3.80
CA ARG A 276 22.54 0.14 3.85
C ARG A 276 21.76 -0.19 5.12
N LEU A 277 21.97 -1.37 5.71
CA LEU A 277 21.36 -1.75 6.99
C LEU A 277 21.98 -0.96 8.14
N PHE A 278 23.31 -0.90 8.22
CA PHE A 278 24.01 -0.18 9.29
C PHE A 278 23.82 1.33 9.20
N SER A 279 23.66 1.89 8.00
CA SER A 279 23.37 3.32 7.81
C SER A 279 22.02 3.76 8.41
N ILE A 280 21.13 2.83 8.78
CA ILE A 280 19.92 3.17 9.55
C ILE A 280 20.31 3.61 10.98
N GLY A 281 21.27 2.94 11.61
CA GLY A 281 21.75 3.30 12.94
C GLY A 281 22.54 4.60 12.93
N GLU A 282 23.35 4.83 11.89
CA GLU A 282 24.06 6.09 11.68
C GLU A 282 23.10 7.26 11.51
N ASP A 283 22.06 7.11 10.68
CA ASP A 283 21.00 8.12 10.51
C ASP A 283 20.27 8.44 11.82
N VAL A 284 20.08 7.44 12.70
CA VAL A 284 19.45 7.68 14.01
C VAL A 284 20.39 8.47 14.92
N ASN A 285 21.68 8.13 14.92
CA ASN A 285 22.69 8.82 15.73
C ASN A 285 22.88 10.27 15.27
N SER A 286 22.89 10.55 13.96
CA SER A 286 23.04 11.92 13.43
C SER A 286 21.89 12.84 13.86
N VAL A 287 20.66 12.32 13.95
CA VAL A 287 19.52 13.08 14.50
C VAL A 287 19.69 13.38 15.99
N PHE A 288 20.17 12.41 16.77
CA PHE A 288 20.35 12.60 18.23
C PHE A 288 21.53 13.49 18.59
N LEU A 289 22.60 13.47 17.80
CA LEU A 289 23.81 14.24 18.03
C LEU A 289 23.78 15.62 17.37
N GLU A 290 22.72 15.94 16.62
CA GLU A 290 22.56 17.18 15.83
C GLU A 290 23.67 17.43 14.78
N GLU A 291 24.48 16.42 14.46
CA GLU A 291 25.49 16.44 13.41
C GLU A 291 24.86 15.95 12.09
N ASP A 292 24.68 16.84 11.10
CA ASP A 292 24.08 16.51 9.78
C ASP A 292 22.70 15.83 9.83
N GLY A 293 21.95 16.00 10.93
CA GLY A 293 20.66 15.35 11.17
C GLY A 293 19.61 15.61 10.07
N ASP A 294 19.68 16.74 9.37
CA ASP A 294 18.76 17.08 8.28
C ASP A 294 18.79 16.06 7.13
N MET A 295 19.94 15.43 6.88
CA MET A 295 20.14 14.44 5.81
C MET A 295 19.75 13.02 6.25
N ALA A 296 19.41 12.81 7.52
CA ALA A 296 19.03 11.52 8.06
C ALA A 296 17.79 10.94 7.38
N GLY A 297 17.79 9.61 7.21
CA GLY A 297 16.69 8.90 6.56
C GLY A 297 16.59 9.23 5.07
N ALA A 298 17.72 9.57 4.43
CA ALA A 298 17.79 10.14 3.09
C ALA A 298 17.02 11.47 2.96
N GLY A 299 17.30 12.41 3.87
CA GLY A 299 16.77 13.76 3.87
C GLY A 299 15.38 13.92 4.47
N ARG A 300 14.74 12.83 4.88
CA ARG A 300 13.35 12.85 5.37
C ARG A 300 13.21 13.62 6.68
N TRP A 301 14.22 13.55 7.56
CA TRP A 301 14.16 14.27 8.83
C TRP A 301 14.10 15.78 8.61
N GLY A 302 15.00 16.36 7.80
CA GLY A 302 14.98 17.79 7.48
C GLY A 302 13.69 18.22 6.76
N ILE A 303 13.16 17.38 5.87
CA ILE A 303 11.84 17.61 5.23
C ILE A 303 10.75 17.70 6.30
N TRP A 304 10.69 16.74 7.24
CA TRP A 304 9.66 16.72 8.28
C TRP A 304 9.80 17.88 9.25
N ALA A 305 11.02 18.20 9.68
CA ALA A 305 11.32 19.34 10.55
C ALA A 305 10.84 20.65 9.92
N THR A 306 10.93 20.76 8.59
CA THR A 306 10.43 21.91 7.83
C THR A 306 8.91 21.89 7.63
N THR A 307 8.31 20.73 7.35
CA THR A 307 6.88 20.61 7.06
C THR A 307 6.00 20.72 8.31
N VAL A 308 6.42 20.18 9.46
CA VAL A 308 5.59 20.16 10.68
C VAL A 308 5.13 21.56 11.13
N PRO A 309 5.99 22.59 11.18
CA PRO A 309 5.56 23.95 11.48
C PRO A 309 4.51 24.50 10.51
N LEU A 310 4.62 24.20 9.21
CA LEU A 310 3.70 24.67 8.16
C LEU A 310 2.29 24.11 8.30
N VAL A 311 2.11 22.96 8.99
CA VAL A 311 0.77 22.40 9.25
C VAL A 311 -0.11 23.38 10.03
N LYS A 312 0.48 24.30 10.82
CA LYS A 312 -0.27 25.32 11.56
C LYS A 312 -0.96 26.31 10.63
N ASP A 313 -0.30 26.68 9.53
CA ASP A 313 -0.82 27.64 8.55
C ASP A 313 -1.96 27.04 7.70
N TYR A 314 -1.99 25.70 7.60
CA TYR A 314 -2.94 24.94 6.79
C TYR A 314 -3.83 23.99 7.62
N TYR A 315 -4.07 24.33 8.89
CA TYR A 315 -4.65 23.42 9.89
C TYR A 315 -6.01 22.80 9.49
N LEU A 316 -6.94 23.58 8.94
CA LEU A 316 -8.33 23.14 8.72
C LEU A 316 -8.53 22.36 7.41
N LEU A 317 -8.15 22.96 6.28
CA LEU A 317 -8.41 22.42 4.94
C LEU A 317 -7.14 22.02 4.20
N GLY A 318 -5.96 22.20 4.81
CA GLY A 318 -4.70 21.96 4.12
C GLY A 318 -4.40 22.99 3.04
N SER A 319 -3.28 22.82 2.36
CA SER A 319 -2.91 23.62 1.19
C SER A 319 -3.53 23.14 -0.13
N GLY A 320 -4.20 21.97 -0.11
CA GLY A 320 -4.76 21.26 -1.24
C GLY A 320 -3.99 19.95 -1.53
N PRO A 321 -4.63 18.84 -1.95
CA PRO A 321 -3.93 17.60 -2.30
C PRO A 321 -2.76 17.82 -3.27
N SER A 322 -1.64 17.11 -3.15
CA SER A 322 -0.48 17.28 -4.06
C SER A 322 0.14 18.68 -4.17
N SER A 323 -0.21 19.62 -3.28
CA SER A 323 0.31 21.00 -3.32
C SER A 323 1.64 21.18 -2.59
N PHE A 324 2.26 20.09 -2.10
CA PHE A 324 3.53 20.14 -1.37
C PHE A 324 4.59 20.96 -2.10
N SER A 325 4.74 20.74 -3.41
CA SER A 325 5.75 21.45 -4.21
C SER A 325 5.45 22.92 -4.51
N ILE A 326 4.26 23.40 -4.16
CA ILE A 326 3.90 24.82 -4.31
C ILE A 326 4.24 25.58 -3.03
N VAL A 327 4.05 24.95 -1.89
CA VAL A 327 4.06 25.61 -0.58
C VAL A 327 5.37 25.37 0.18
N PHE A 328 6.05 24.24 -0.05
CA PHE A 328 7.28 23.91 0.66
C PHE A 328 8.39 24.95 0.36
N PRO A 329 9.11 25.47 1.37
CA PRO A 329 10.17 26.44 1.17
C PRO A 329 11.44 25.75 0.66
N TYR A 330 11.57 25.65 -0.65
CA TYR A 330 12.70 24.97 -1.29
C TYR A 330 14.04 25.70 -1.10
N THR A 331 15.04 24.96 -0.61
CA THR A 331 16.46 25.27 -0.83
C THR A 331 16.89 24.87 -2.24
N GLU A 332 18.03 25.37 -2.70
CA GLU A 332 18.59 24.99 -4.01
C GLU A 332 18.78 23.46 -4.12
N TYR A 333 19.30 22.85 -3.04
CA TYR A 333 19.42 21.39 -2.92
C TYR A 333 18.11 20.64 -3.20
N TRP A 334 16.99 21.06 -2.59
CA TRP A 334 15.70 20.37 -2.77
C TRP A 334 15.10 20.54 -4.17
N LYS A 335 15.40 21.67 -4.84
CA LYS A 335 14.99 21.89 -6.24
C LYS A 335 15.74 20.94 -7.17
N GLU A 336 17.06 20.83 -7.00
CA GLU A 336 17.90 19.93 -7.80
C GLU A 336 17.52 18.46 -7.61
N HIS A 337 17.11 18.08 -6.40
CA HIS A 337 16.71 16.71 -6.07
C HIS A 337 15.23 16.39 -6.33
N GLY A 338 14.46 17.34 -6.87
CA GLY A 338 13.07 17.14 -7.29
C GLY A 338 12.13 16.72 -6.14
N LEU A 339 12.30 17.28 -4.94
CA LEU A 339 11.42 17.01 -3.81
C LEU A 339 9.98 17.41 -4.17
N ASP A 340 9.01 16.53 -3.95
CA ASP A 340 7.62 16.75 -4.38
C ASP A 340 6.56 16.29 -3.36
N ASN A 341 6.98 15.77 -2.20
CA ASN A 341 6.10 15.35 -1.11
C ASN A 341 6.88 15.26 0.22
N SER A 342 6.16 15.18 1.34
CA SER A 342 6.75 15.07 2.68
C SER A 342 7.40 13.71 2.98
N HIS A 343 7.27 12.70 2.12
CA HIS A 343 7.71 11.32 2.36
C HIS A 343 7.16 10.70 3.66
N ASN A 344 6.01 11.18 4.15
CA ASN A 344 5.27 10.62 5.27
C ASN A 344 3.78 10.86 5.02
N GLU A 345 3.00 9.79 4.80
CA GLU A 345 1.60 9.90 4.42
C GLU A 345 0.75 10.67 5.44
N PHE A 346 1.01 10.51 6.73
CA PHE A 346 0.22 11.18 7.77
C PHE A 346 0.53 12.66 7.82
N LEU A 347 1.81 13.03 7.68
CA LEU A 347 2.23 14.42 7.59
C LEU A 347 1.72 15.06 6.28
N GLU A 348 1.76 14.32 5.17
CA GLU A 348 1.22 14.74 3.89
C GLU A 348 -0.27 15.05 3.99
N ILE A 349 -1.07 14.17 4.60
CA ILE A 349 -2.51 14.41 4.77
C ILE A 349 -2.77 15.61 5.69
N ALA A 350 -2.05 15.72 6.81
CA ALA A 350 -2.18 16.86 7.72
C ALA A 350 -1.89 18.19 7.04
N PHE A 351 -0.81 18.24 6.26
CA PHE A 351 -0.36 19.43 5.56
C PHE A 351 -1.26 19.77 4.36
N SER A 352 -1.53 18.78 3.50
CA SER A 352 -2.21 19.00 2.21
C SER A 352 -3.73 19.00 2.33
N MET A 353 -4.32 18.32 3.30
CA MET A 353 -5.78 18.19 3.47
C MET A 353 -6.28 18.66 4.85
N GLY A 354 -5.39 19.07 5.74
CA GLY A 354 -5.71 19.55 7.07
C GLY A 354 -5.75 18.44 8.13
N ILE A 355 -5.62 18.86 9.38
CA ILE A 355 -5.73 17.98 10.56
C ILE A 355 -7.09 17.27 10.63
N PRO A 356 -8.24 17.89 10.32
CA PRO A 356 -9.52 17.18 10.26
C PRO A 356 -9.50 15.97 9.33
N ALA A 357 -8.89 16.09 8.14
CA ALA A 357 -8.75 14.99 7.20
C ALA A 357 -7.88 13.86 7.77
N LEU A 358 -6.74 14.21 8.39
CA LEU A 358 -5.86 13.25 9.05
C LEU A 358 -6.59 12.46 10.14
N LEU A 359 -7.33 13.13 11.02
CA LEU A 359 -8.06 12.49 12.11
C LEU A 359 -9.14 11.53 11.59
N LEU A 360 -9.84 11.91 10.52
CA LEU A 360 -10.82 11.04 9.86
C LEU A 360 -10.16 9.82 9.22
N TYR A 361 -9.01 10.00 8.56
CA TYR A 361 -8.23 8.90 7.99
C TYR A 361 -7.75 7.92 9.07
N ILE A 362 -7.19 8.43 10.18
CA ILE A 362 -6.76 7.60 11.33
C ILE A 362 -7.96 6.88 11.95
N ALA A 363 -9.09 7.56 12.17
CA ALA A 363 -10.29 6.95 12.72
C ALA A 363 -10.85 5.85 11.82
N PHE A 364 -10.77 6.04 10.50
CA PHE A 364 -11.16 5.03 9.50
C PHE A 364 -10.25 3.80 9.58
N LEU A 365 -8.93 3.98 9.53
CA LEU A 365 -7.95 2.89 9.66
C LEU A 365 -8.11 2.13 10.98
N PHE A 366 -8.22 2.87 12.09
CA PHE A 366 -8.43 2.31 13.42
C PHE A 366 -9.72 1.48 13.50
N THR A 367 -10.80 1.94 12.86
CA THR A 367 -12.07 1.21 12.80
C THR A 367 -11.91 -0.16 12.14
N ILE A 368 -11.17 -0.23 11.03
CA ILE A 368 -10.91 -1.48 10.30
C ILE A 368 -10.01 -2.41 11.13
N ILE A 369 -8.89 -1.89 11.63
CA ILE A 369 -7.91 -2.65 12.40
C ILE A 369 -8.56 -3.22 13.67
N LYS A 370 -9.29 -2.39 14.42
CA LYS A 370 -10.01 -2.82 15.63
C LYS A 370 -10.99 -3.95 15.33
N GLN A 371 -11.80 -3.82 14.26
CA GLN A 371 -12.76 -4.86 13.89
C GLN A 371 -12.09 -6.14 13.41
N GLY A 372 -10.97 -6.04 12.70
CA GLY A 372 -10.14 -7.19 12.34
C GLY A 372 -9.63 -7.94 13.56
N PHE A 373 -9.07 -7.23 14.55
CA PHE A 373 -8.58 -7.86 15.78
C PHE A 373 -9.71 -8.50 16.60
N ILE A 374 -10.87 -7.84 16.70
CA ILE A 374 -12.05 -8.39 17.38
C ILE A 374 -12.51 -9.67 16.66
N ALA A 375 -12.69 -9.62 15.34
CA ALA A 375 -13.14 -10.77 14.56
C ALA A 375 -12.14 -11.94 14.63
N ALA A 376 -10.83 -11.67 14.59
CA ALA A 376 -9.79 -12.70 14.66
C ALA A 376 -9.84 -13.49 15.97
N ARG A 377 -10.23 -12.84 17.08
CA ARG A 377 -10.41 -13.49 18.39
C ARG A 377 -11.67 -14.35 18.49
N GLN A 378 -12.60 -14.23 17.53
CA GLN A 378 -13.87 -14.97 17.53
C GLN A 378 -13.85 -16.23 16.67
N VAL A 379 -12.77 -16.46 15.93
CA VAL A 379 -12.59 -17.64 15.07
C VAL A 379 -11.25 -18.30 15.38
N ASN A 380 -11.09 -19.55 14.95
CA ASN A 380 -9.87 -20.34 15.10
C ASN A 380 -9.41 -20.89 13.73
N GLY A 381 -8.20 -21.45 13.70
CA GLY A 381 -7.61 -22.06 12.50
C GLY A 381 -7.39 -21.04 11.37
N ASP A 382 -7.55 -21.48 10.14
CA ASP A 382 -7.28 -20.71 8.91
C ASP A 382 -7.92 -19.32 8.87
N LYS A 383 -9.16 -19.18 9.33
CA LYS A 383 -9.85 -17.89 9.32
C LYS A 383 -9.19 -16.89 10.28
N GLN A 384 -8.67 -17.38 11.41
CA GLN A 384 -7.95 -16.57 12.39
C GLN A 384 -6.59 -16.17 11.85
N ILE A 385 -5.83 -17.14 11.30
CA ILE A 385 -4.51 -16.88 10.69
C ILE A 385 -4.65 -15.87 9.55
N PHE A 386 -5.65 -16.05 8.69
CA PHE A 386 -5.91 -15.16 7.57
C PHE A 386 -6.24 -13.73 8.01
N LEU A 387 -7.05 -13.55 9.06
CA LEU A 387 -7.34 -12.21 9.59
C LEU A 387 -6.12 -11.54 10.22
N TYR A 388 -5.34 -12.26 11.03
CA TYR A 388 -4.08 -11.73 11.55
C TYR A 388 -3.07 -11.43 10.44
N GLY A 389 -3.09 -12.22 9.36
CA GLY A 389 -2.34 -11.96 8.15
C GLY A 389 -2.73 -10.67 7.45
N LEU A 390 -4.03 -10.44 7.22
CA LEU A 390 -4.51 -9.18 6.67
C LEU A 390 -4.15 -7.98 7.56
N LEU A 391 -4.24 -8.13 8.89
CA LEU A 391 -3.83 -7.10 9.84
C LEU A 391 -2.32 -6.83 9.77
N ALA A 392 -1.50 -7.88 9.70
CA ALA A 392 -0.05 -7.75 9.55
C ALA A 392 0.31 -7.02 8.24
N THR A 393 -0.35 -7.38 7.13
CA THR A 393 -0.21 -6.71 5.84
C THR A 393 -0.61 -5.23 5.91
N ILE A 394 -1.73 -4.90 6.56
CA ILE A 394 -2.17 -3.50 6.73
C ILE A 394 -1.18 -2.72 7.58
N ILE A 395 -0.76 -3.26 8.73
CA ILE A 395 0.20 -2.61 9.63
C ILE A 395 1.56 -2.43 8.94
N GLY A 396 2.04 -3.43 8.20
CA GLY A 396 3.26 -3.33 7.41
C GLY A 396 3.20 -2.20 6.38
N TYR A 397 2.08 -2.08 5.63
CA TYR A 397 1.88 -0.96 4.72
C TYR A 397 1.92 0.39 5.45
N LEU A 398 1.23 0.52 6.60
CA LEU A 398 1.21 1.77 7.36
C LEU A 398 2.60 2.14 7.91
N ILE A 399 3.41 1.17 8.33
CA ILE A 399 4.81 1.40 8.70
C ILE A 399 5.59 1.91 7.48
N LYS A 400 5.36 1.33 6.29
CA LYS A 400 6.01 1.78 5.06
C LYS A 400 5.65 3.22 4.70
N THR A 401 4.41 3.65 4.97
CA THR A 401 3.94 5.02 4.72
C THR A 401 4.28 6.03 5.81
N LEU A 402 4.98 5.62 6.89
CA LEU A 402 5.69 6.58 7.75
C LEU A 402 6.93 7.16 7.06
N PHE A 403 7.54 6.40 6.14
CA PHE A 403 8.76 6.77 5.42
C PHE A 403 8.54 6.90 3.90
N ASN A 404 7.28 6.97 3.49
CA ASN A 404 6.86 7.22 2.11
C ASN A 404 5.44 7.80 2.12
N ILE A 405 4.93 8.22 0.96
CA ILE A 405 3.51 8.53 0.81
C ILE A 405 2.76 7.37 0.16
N SER A 406 1.43 7.35 0.29
CA SER A 406 0.61 6.55 -0.62
C SER A 406 0.82 7.01 -2.04
N VAL A 407 0.79 6.07 -2.99
CA VAL A 407 1.06 6.35 -4.40
C VAL A 407 0.16 5.50 -5.29
N ILE A 408 -0.23 6.05 -6.43
CA ILE A 408 -1.16 5.43 -7.39
C ILE A 408 -0.73 4.01 -7.78
N PRO A 409 0.56 3.70 -8.00
CA PRO A 409 0.95 2.35 -8.36
C PRO A 409 0.64 1.25 -7.33
N VAL A 410 0.36 1.61 -6.06
CA VAL A 410 0.20 0.64 -4.96
C VAL A 410 -1.09 0.84 -4.16
N ALA A 411 -1.45 2.09 -3.85
CA ALA A 411 -2.58 2.42 -2.97
C ALA A 411 -3.91 1.76 -3.37
N PRO A 412 -4.30 1.67 -4.66
CA PRO A 412 -5.49 0.93 -5.08
C PRO A 412 -5.60 -0.49 -4.51
N LEU A 413 -4.49 -1.25 -4.48
CA LEU A 413 -4.48 -2.60 -3.94
C LEU A 413 -4.59 -2.61 -2.41
N PHE A 414 -3.98 -1.64 -1.73
CA PHE A 414 -4.10 -1.47 -0.28
C PHE A 414 -5.55 -1.16 0.13
N TRP A 415 -6.22 -0.24 -0.58
CA TRP A 415 -7.62 0.12 -0.30
C TRP A 415 -8.59 -1.05 -0.55
N VAL A 416 -8.32 -1.90 -1.53
CA VAL A 416 -9.03 -3.17 -1.74
C VAL A 416 -8.82 -4.13 -0.54
N LEU A 417 -7.59 -4.26 -0.02
CA LEU A 417 -7.30 -5.11 1.13
C LEU A 417 -7.95 -4.60 2.43
N LEU A 418 -7.98 -3.28 2.63
CA LEU A 418 -8.75 -2.66 3.72
C LEU A 418 -10.22 -3.06 3.66
N ALA A 419 -10.83 -3.00 2.47
CA ALA A 419 -12.22 -3.38 2.27
C ALA A 419 -12.47 -4.87 2.51
N MET A 420 -11.57 -5.73 2.03
CA MET A 420 -11.63 -7.18 2.27
C MET A 420 -11.52 -7.52 3.76
N CYS A 421 -10.56 -6.92 4.47
CA CYS A 421 -10.40 -7.09 5.91
C CYS A 421 -11.67 -6.67 6.65
N TYR A 422 -12.23 -5.51 6.29
CA TYR A 422 -13.44 -4.98 6.90
C TYR A 422 -14.66 -5.89 6.68
N ALA A 423 -14.92 -6.28 5.42
CA ALA A 423 -16.03 -7.15 5.05
C ALA A 423 -15.94 -8.53 5.73
N PHE A 424 -14.75 -9.14 5.71
CA PHE A 424 -14.51 -10.44 6.32
C PHE A 424 -14.74 -10.39 7.84
N SER A 425 -14.29 -9.32 8.50
CA SER A 425 -14.47 -9.11 9.93
C SER A 425 -15.94 -8.95 10.32
N LEU A 426 -16.68 -8.08 9.62
CA LEU A 426 -18.11 -7.87 9.88
C LEU A 426 -18.93 -9.15 9.67
N ASN A 427 -18.62 -9.94 8.63
CA ASN A 427 -19.33 -11.19 8.38
C ASN A 427 -19.10 -12.23 9.49
N ILE A 428 -17.92 -12.26 10.12
CA ILE A 428 -17.67 -13.12 11.29
C ILE A 428 -18.48 -12.63 12.49
N MET A 429 -18.42 -11.33 12.78
CA MET A 429 -19.08 -10.76 13.97
C MET A 429 -20.61 -10.85 13.89
N ASN A 430 -21.21 -10.64 12.71
CA ASN A 430 -22.66 -10.69 12.54
C ASN A 430 -23.23 -12.12 12.63
N LYS A 431 -22.48 -13.14 12.19
CA LYS A 431 -22.89 -14.55 12.26
C LYS A 431 -22.95 -15.13 13.68
N ARG A 432 -22.49 -14.37 14.68
CA ARG A 432 -22.54 -14.74 16.10
C ARG A 432 -23.71 -14.10 16.84
N ILE A 433 -24.36 -13.10 16.22
CA ILE A 433 -25.53 -12.39 16.76
C ILE A 433 -26.83 -13.04 16.24
N GLU A 434 -26.77 -13.67 15.06
CA GLU A 434 -27.74 -14.67 14.59
C GLU A 434 -27.46 -16.03 15.23
#